data_AF-K7FMD8-F1
#
_entry.id   AF-K7FMD8-F1
#
_cell.length_a   1.000
_cell.length_b   1.000
_cell.length_c   1.000
_cell.angle_alpha   90.00
_cell.angle_beta   90.00
_cell.angle_gamma   90.00
#
_symmetry.space_group_name_H-M   'P 1'
#
loop_
_entity.id
_entity.type
_entity.pdbx_description
1 polymer ?
#
loop_
_entity_poly.entity_id
_entity_poly.type
_entity_poly.pdbx_seq_one_letter_code
_entity_poly.pdbx_strand_id
1 'polypeptide(L)'
;MSCWRSYTTAKKLKVVSYAEAHGNRAASHEFDNKAESNIRLWRRQKERLQVLPMMKMAERGKSAAYPELEAKLVEWIGECRQQGGGVSIVEVRMKALTIAKTCANTAGFKASYGWGDRFMNHHGLLVRRRTTIAQKLPIVFKCKTMPKKGFLKCSISNAVDGSEDDALWMDPSDDESADCELPVCEDD
;
A
#
# COMPACT_ATOMS: atom_id res chain seq x y z
N MET A 1 -2.09 9.23 32.61
CA MET A 1 -1.89 9.07 31.15
C MET A 1 -1.01 7.85 30.91
N SER A 2 -1.60 6.70 30.56
CA SER A 2 -0.82 5.49 30.29
C SER A 2 -0.21 5.57 28.89
N CYS A 3 1.05 5.97 28.80
CA CYS A 3 1.81 5.95 27.54
C CYS A 3 2.09 4.49 27.17
N TRP A 4 1.34 3.95 26.20
CA TRP A 4 1.69 2.66 25.59
C TRP A 4 3.05 2.79 24.90
N ARG A 5 4.04 2.04 25.39
CA ARG A 5 5.38 2.00 24.79
C ARG A 5 5.38 1.12 23.55
N SER A 6 5.76 1.67 22.40
CA SER A 6 6.05 0.92 21.19
C SER A 6 7.53 0.53 21.12
N TYR A 7 7.83 -0.64 20.58
CA TYR A 7 9.20 -1.16 20.48
C TYR A 7 9.49 -1.63 19.05
N THR A 8 10.65 -1.25 18.50
CA THR A 8 11.10 -1.71 17.18
C THR A 8 11.33 -3.22 17.18
N THR A 9 11.13 -3.87 16.03
CA THR A 9 11.47 -5.27 15.79
C THR A 9 12.91 -5.56 16.17
N ALA A 10 13.85 -4.66 15.81
CA ALA A 10 15.25 -4.74 16.21
C ALA A 10 15.44 -4.89 17.72
N LYS A 11 14.78 -4.01 18.51
CA LYS A 11 14.87 -4.04 19.98
C LYS A 11 14.24 -5.31 20.53
N LYS A 12 13.10 -5.74 20.00
CA LYS A 12 12.45 -7.00 20.38
C LYS A 12 13.36 -8.21 20.14
N LEU A 13 13.99 -8.30 18.96
CA LEU A 13 14.91 -9.39 18.61
C LEU A 13 16.15 -9.40 19.51
N LYS A 14 16.73 -8.24 19.82
CA LYS A 14 17.87 -8.12 20.74
C LYS A 14 17.52 -8.58 22.16
N VAL A 15 16.32 -8.24 22.63
CA VAL A 15 15.81 -8.71 23.93
C VAL A 15 15.61 -10.22 23.91
N VAL A 16 15.04 -10.77 22.83
CA VAL A 16 14.80 -12.21 22.68
C VAL A 16 16.11 -13.00 22.65
N SER A 17 17.11 -12.56 21.88
CA SER A 17 18.41 -13.27 21.82
C SER A 17 19.11 -13.28 23.18
N TYR A 18 19.06 -12.17 23.91
CA TYR A 18 19.62 -12.10 25.26
C TYR A 18 18.85 -12.98 26.25
N ALA A 19 17.51 -13.00 26.17
CA ALA A 19 16.66 -13.82 27.03
C ALA A 19 16.82 -15.32 26.78
N GLU A 20 17.20 -15.74 25.57
CA GLU A 20 17.54 -17.12 25.25
C GLU A 20 18.86 -17.55 25.90
N ALA A 21 19.83 -16.65 26.02
CA ALA A 21 21.12 -16.92 26.63
C ALA A 21 21.10 -16.81 28.18
N HIS A 22 20.42 -15.80 28.74
CA HIS A 22 20.51 -15.46 30.18
C HIS A 22 19.19 -15.62 30.95
N GLY A 23 18.09 -15.93 30.26
CA GLY A 23 16.76 -16.04 30.84
C GLY A 23 15.98 -14.72 30.87
N ASN A 24 14.67 -14.83 31.11
CA ASN A 24 13.73 -13.69 30.98
C ASN A 24 13.92 -12.61 32.06
N ARG A 25 14.25 -13.00 33.29
CA ARG A 25 14.48 -12.06 34.42
C ARG A 25 15.70 -11.18 34.17
N ALA A 26 16.82 -11.79 33.78
CA ALA A 26 18.02 -11.07 33.41
C ALA A 26 17.76 -10.09 32.24
N ALA A 27 17.01 -10.55 31.23
CA ALA A 27 16.62 -9.71 30.09
C ALA A 27 15.70 -8.54 30.48
N SER A 28 14.82 -8.72 31.47
CA SER A 28 14.00 -7.61 31.97
C SER A 28 14.90 -6.49 32.51
N HIS A 29 15.82 -6.82 33.41
CA HIS A 29 16.71 -5.85 34.04
C HIS A 29 17.65 -5.17 33.04
N GLU A 30 18.23 -5.93 32.10
CA GLU A 30 19.18 -5.41 31.11
C GLU A 30 18.55 -4.37 30.15
N PHE A 31 17.26 -4.50 29.82
CA PHE A 31 16.62 -3.71 28.77
C PHE A 31 15.60 -2.68 29.28
N ASP A 32 15.89 -1.90 30.31
CA ASP A 32 14.96 -0.92 30.92
C ASP A 32 13.69 -1.59 31.51
N ASN A 33 13.86 -2.63 32.34
CA ASN A 33 12.77 -3.32 33.04
C ASN A 33 11.60 -3.69 32.10
N LYS A 34 11.90 -4.35 30.97
CA LYS A 34 10.83 -4.83 30.07
C LYS A 34 10.00 -5.86 30.81
N ALA A 35 8.69 -5.62 30.89
CA ALA A 35 7.77 -6.57 31.48
C ALA A 35 8.00 -7.99 30.93
N GLU A 36 8.23 -8.96 31.81
CA GLU A 36 8.53 -10.34 31.41
C GLU A 36 7.44 -10.94 30.52
N SER A 37 6.18 -10.51 30.68
CA SER A 37 5.07 -10.89 29.80
C SER A 37 5.34 -10.52 28.34
N ASN A 38 5.90 -9.35 28.07
CA ASN A 38 6.31 -8.93 26.73
C ASN A 38 7.47 -9.78 26.22
N ILE A 39 8.46 -10.08 27.06
CA ILE A 39 9.61 -10.91 26.69
C ILE A 39 9.14 -12.32 26.28
N ARG A 40 8.25 -12.93 27.08
CA ARG A 40 7.64 -14.23 26.76
C ARG A 40 6.84 -14.18 25.46
N LEU A 41 6.06 -13.11 25.25
CA LEU A 41 5.30 -12.92 24.01
C LEU A 41 6.24 -12.80 22.79
N TRP A 42 7.29 -11.99 22.88
CA TRP A 42 8.24 -11.80 21.78
C TRP A 42 9.03 -13.07 21.48
N ARG A 43 9.34 -13.89 22.48
CA ARG A 43 9.92 -15.23 22.27
C ARG A 43 8.98 -16.13 21.49
N ARG A 44 7.68 -16.15 21.82
CA ARG A 44 6.67 -16.90 21.05
C ARG A 44 6.54 -16.38 19.61
N GLN A 45 6.71 -15.08 19.41
CA GLN A 45 6.63 -14.42 18.10
C GLN A 45 7.98 -14.33 17.37
N LYS A 46 9.03 -15.01 17.83
CA LYS A 46 10.41 -14.85 17.33
C LYS A 46 10.50 -15.00 15.80
N GLU A 47 9.94 -16.07 15.26
CA GLU A 47 9.95 -16.35 13.81
C GLU A 47 9.29 -15.21 13.03
N ARG A 48 8.11 -14.77 13.49
CA ARG A 48 7.40 -13.64 12.89
C ARG A 48 8.21 -12.34 12.97
N LEU A 49 8.88 -12.08 14.10
CA LEU A 49 9.75 -10.92 14.27
C LEU A 49 10.97 -10.95 13.35
N GLN A 50 11.49 -12.13 12.97
CA GLN A 50 12.61 -12.25 12.03
C GLN A 50 12.22 -11.89 10.59
N VAL A 51 10.98 -12.17 10.19
CA VAL A 51 10.47 -11.84 8.85
C VAL A 51 10.15 -10.35 8.71
N LEU A 52 9.83 -9.66 9.82
CA LEU A 52 9.45 -8.26 9.79
C LEU A 52 10.64 -7.33 9.53
N PRO A 53 10.43 -6.18 8.86
CA PRO A 53 11.44 -5.13 8.76
C PRO A 53 11.92 -4.68 10.14
N MET A 54 13.24 -4.45 10.25
CA MET A 54 13.93 -4.16 11.50
C MET A 54 13.37 -2.92 12.26
N MET A 55 12.92 -1.91 11.52
CA MET A 55 12.34 -0.68 12.08
C MET A 55 10.85 -0.73 12.35
N LYS A 56 10.16 -1.84 12.03
CA LYS A 56 8.73 -1.97 12.25
C LYS A 56 8.45 -2.01 13.76
N MET A 57 7.58 -1.16 14.28
CA MET A 57 7.33 -1.09 15.72
C MET A 57 6.12 -1.92 16.17
N ALA A 58 5.10 -1.96 15.32
CA ALA A 58 3.91 -2.74 15.54
C ALA A 58 3.39 -3.20 14.18
N GLU A 59 2.77 -4.36 14.18
CA GLU A 59 2.00 -4.85 13.04
C GLU A 59 0.63 -4.18 13.08
N ARG A 60 0.63 -2.87 12.84
CA ARG A 60 -0.60 -2.09 12.68
C ARG A 60 -1.06 -2.21 11.23
N GLY A 61 -2.34 -2.52 11.04
CA GLY A 61 -2.96 -2.71 9.73
C GLY A 61 -3.86 -3.92 9.71
N LYS A 62 -4.97 -3.83 8.99
CA LYS A 62 -5.85 -4.98 8.74
C LYS A 62 -5.19 -5.85 7.66
N SER A 63 -5.09 -7.15 7.92
CA SER A 63 -4.66 -8.12 6.89
C SER A 63 -5.56 -8.04 5.65
N ALA A 64 -5.04 -8.48 4.51
CA ALA A 64 -5.82 -8.66 3.29
C ALA A 64 -7.08 -9.47 3.60
N ALA A 65 -8.25 -8.95 3.19
CA ALA A 65 -9.53 -9.62 3.41
C ALA A 65 -9.66 -10.87 2.51
N TYR A 66 -9.01 -10.86 1.35
CA TYR A 66 -9.07 -11.92 0.35
C TYR A 66 -7.65 -12.30 -0.11
N PRO A 67 -6.86 -12.98 0.75
CA PRO A 67 -5.43 -13.21 0.48
C PRO A 67 -5.18 -14.06 -0.77
N GLU A 68 -6.00 -15.08 -1.04
CA GLU A 68 -5.86 -15.93 -2.23
C GLU A 68 -6.13 -15.16 -3.54
N LEU A 69 -7.14 -14.28 -3.53
CA LEU A 69 -7.45 -13.42 -4.67
C LEU A 69 -6.32 -12.41 -4.91
N GLU A 70 -5.82 -11.80 -3.83
CA GLU A 70 -4.71 -10.86 -3.92
C GLU A 70 -3.43 -11.53 -4.44
N ALA A 71 -3.13 -12.77 -4.03
CA ALA A 71 -1.96 -13.51 -4.50
C ALA A 71 -1.99 -13.73 -6.03
N LYS A 72 -3.10 -14.22 -6.58
CA LYS A 72 -3.27 -14.39 -8.04
C LYS A 72 -3.18 -13.07 -8.80
N LEU A 73 -3.67 -11.99 -8.21
CA LEU A 73 -3.63 -10.68 -8.82
C LEU A 73 -2.22 -10.10 -8.87
N VAL A 74 -1.41 -10.31 -7.82
CA VAL A 74 0.00 -9.92 -7.77
C VAL A 74 0.82 -10.68 -8.81
N GLU A 75 0.58 -11.99 -8.96
CA GLU A 75 1.22 -12.82 -10.00
C GLU A 75 0.94 -12.25 -11.40
N TRP A 76 -0.32 -12.00 -11.72
CA TRP A 76 -0.73 -11.39 -12.99
C TRP A 76 -0.09 -10.00 -13.22
N ILE A 77 0.00 -9.14 -12.20
CA ILE A 77 0.68 -7.84 -12.32
C ILE A 77 2.18 -8.03 -12.60
N GLY A 78 2.79 -9.06 -11.99
CA GLY A 78 4.18 -9.45 -12.25
C GLY A 78 4.41 -9.83 -13.71
N GLU A 79 3.52 -10.62 -14.29
CA GLU A 79 3.56 -10.99 -15.72
C GLU A 79 3.41 -9.78 -16.63
N CYS A 80 2.43 -8.90 -16.37
CA CYS A 80 2.24 -7.68 -17.16
C CYS A 80 3.48 -6.79 -17.15
N ARG A 81 4.15 -6.69 -15.99
CA ARG A 81 5.40 -5.92 -15.86
C ARG A 81 6.57 -6.54 -16.61
N GLN A 82 6.68 -7.87 -16.64
CA GLN A 82 7.70 -8.57 -17.42
C GLN A 82 7.51 -8.36 -18.93
N GLN A 83 6.26 -8.27 -19.38
CA GLN A 83 5.91 -7.97 -20.78
C GLN A 83 6.11 -6.47 -21.15
N GLY A 84 6.57 -5.63 -20.21
CA GLY A 84 6.80 -4.21 -20.44
C GLY A 84 5.53 -3.35 -20.41
N GLY A 85 4.39 -3.92 -20.01
CA GLY A 85 3.13 -3.20 -19.83
C GLY A 85 3.01 -2.59 -18.43
N GLY A 86 2.60 -1.31 -18.36
CA GLY A 86 2.09 -0.73 -17.12
C GLY A 86 0.64 -1.15 -16.89
N VAL A 87 0.28 -1.44 -15.63
CA VAL A 87 -1.10 -1.79 -15.26
C VAL A 87 -1.70 -0.64 -14.45
N SER A 88 -2.85 -0.14 -14.88
CA SER A 88 -3.66 0.86 -14.19
C SER A 88 -4.50 0.24 -13.08
N ILE A 89 -4.86 1.03 -12.07
CA ILE A 89 -5.73 0.59 -10.97
C ILE A 89 -7.11 0.10 -11.45
N VAL A 90 -7.61 0.64 -12.56
CA VAL A 90 -8.87 0.22 -13.17
C VAL A 90 -8.74 -1.19 -13.73
N GLU A 91 -7.65 -1.48 -14.46
CA GLU A 91 -7.38 -2.83 -14.98
C GLU A 91 -7.19 -3.84 -13.85
N VAL A 92 -6.51 -3.46 -12.77
CA VAL A 92 -6.37 -4.28 -11.56
C VAL A 92 -7.74 -4.64 -10.98
N ARG A 93 -8.65 -3.66 -10.85
CA ARG A 93 -10.00 -3.90 -10.33
C ARG A 93 -10.84 -4.79 -11.25
N MET A 94 -10.74 -4.60 -12.57
CA MET A 94 -11.43 -5.45 -13.54
C MET A 94 -10.92 -6.89 -13.49
N LYS A 95 -9.60 -7.09 -13.45
CA LYS A 95 -9.01 -8.42 -13.31
C LYS A 95 -9.39 -9.09 -11.98
N ALA A 96 -9.44 -8.32 -10.89
CA ALA A 96 -9.87 -8.82 -9.58
C ALA A 96 -11.30 -9.38 -9.63
N LEU A 97 -12.23 -8.73 -10.33
CA LEU A 97 -13.60 -9.24 -10.51
C LEU A 97 -13.61 -10.55 -11.32
N THR A 98 -12.78 -10.67 -12.36
CA THR A 98 -12.65 -11.92 -13.11
C THR A 98 -12.14 -13.05 -12.23
N ILE A 99 -11.10 -12.80 -11.44
CA ILE A 99 -10.53 -13.78 -10.51
C ILE A 99 -11.57 -14.16 -9.43
N ALA A 100 -12.33 -13.18 -8.91
CA ALA A 100 -13.37 -13.41 -7.92
C ALA A 100 -14.51 -14.31 -8.42
N LYS A 101 -14.77 -14.35 -9.73
CA LYS A 101 -15.74 -15.30 -10.32
C LYS A 101 -15.20 -16.72 -10.39
N THR A 102 -13.89 -16.87 -10.52
CA THR A 102 -13.21 -18.19 -10.61
C THR A 102 -12.87 -18.78 -9.25
N CYS A 103 -12.75 -17.96 -8.21
CA CYS A 103 -12.43 -18.39 -6.85
C CYS A 103 -13.72 -18.60 -6.04
N ALA A 104 -13.78 -19.66 -5.22
CA ALA A 104 -14.94 -19.95 -4.37
C ALA A 104 -15.00 -19.10 -3.08
N ASN A 105 -13.88 -18.50 -2.65
CA ASN A 105 -13.75 -17.80 -1.35
C ASN A 105 -13.92 -16.26 -1.44
N THR A 106 -14.75 -15.80 -2.39
CA THR A 106 -14.92 -14.37 -2.72
C THR A 106 -16.38 -13.93 -2.67
N ALA A 107 -17.20 -14.61 -1.85
CA ALA A 107 -18.58 -14.22 -1.60
C ALA A 107 -18.65 -12.75 -1.12
N GLY A 108 -19.39 -11.91 -1.84
CA GLY A 108 -19.53 -10.48 -1.53
C GLY A 108 -18.32 -9.61 -1.87
N PHE A 109 -17.33 -10.12 -2.62
CA PHE A 109 -16.19 -9.31 -3.04
C PHE A 109 -16.65 -8.15 -3.95
N LYS A 110 -16.34 -6.92 -3.52
CA LYS A 110 -16.52 -5.70 -4.31
C LYS A 110 -15.16 -5.08 -4.60
N ALA A 111 -14.80 -5.00 -5.87
CA ALA A 111 -13.64 -4.23 -6.33
C ALA A 111 -13.93 -2.72 -6.26
N SER A 112 -14.18 -2.20 -5.06
CA SER A 112 -14.39 -0.77 -4.81
C SER A 112 -13.10 0.03 -5.05
N TYR A 113 -13.22 1.34 -5.24
CA TYR A 113 -12.05 2.22 -5.37
C TYR A 113 -11.13 2.10 -4.16
N GLY A 114 -11.68 2.22 -2.94
CA GLY A 114 -10.88 2.10 -1.71
C GLY A 114 -10.27 0.71 -1.49
N TRP A 115 -10.90 -0.37 -1.99
CA TRP A 115 -10.25 -1.68 -2.01
C TRP A 115 -9.03 -1.68 -2.94
N GLY A 116 -9.16 -1.12 -4.15
CA GLY A 116 -8.07 -1.00 -5.11
C GLY A 116 -6.88 -0.22 -4.53
N ASP A 117 -7.12 0.93 -3.90
CA ASP A 117 -6.06 1.73 -3.28
C ASP A 117 -5.35 0.98 -2.16
N ARG A 118 -6.12 0.27 -1.31
CA ARG A 118 -5.56 -0.55 -0.24
C ARG A 118 -4.72 -1.68 -0.81
N PHE A 119 -5.21 -2.39 -1.82
CA PHE A 119 -4.47 -3.44 -2.50
C PHE A 119 -3.12 -2.92 -3.04
N MET A 120 -3.13 -1.79 -3.76
CA MET A 120 -1.92 -1.19 -4.29
C MET A 120 -0.92 -0.84 -3.19
N ASN A 121 -1.38 -0.22 -2.11
CA ASN A 121 -0.55 0.14 -0.96
C ASN A 121 0.01 -1.08 -0.22
N HIS A 122 -0.76 -2.16 -0.10
CA HIS A 122 -0.36 -3.36 0.62
C HIS A 122 0.78 -4.09 -0.08
N HIS A 123 0.75 -4.11 -1.41
CA HIS A 123 1.75 -4.79 -2.26
C HIS A 123 2.87 -3.86 -2.74
N GLY A 124 2.94 -2.63 -2.23
CA GLY A 124 3.97 -1.65 -2.62
C GLY A 124 3.92 -1.30 -4.12
N LEU A 125 2.74 -1.40 -4.73
CA LEU A 125 2.53 -1.08 -6.13
C LEU A 125 2.25 0.42 -6.24
N LEU A 126 3.14 1.14 -6.90
CA LEU A 126 2.90 2.54 -7.25
C LEU A 126 2.13 2.59 -8.57
N VAL A 127 1.15 3.50 -8.66
CA VAL A 127 0.57 3.93 -9.94
C VAL A 127 1.65 4.70 -10.68
N ARG A 128 2.52 3.98 -11.39
CA ARG A 128 3.47 4.62 -12.31
C ARG A 128 2.64 5.12 -13.50
N ARG A 129 2.59 6.44 -13.71
CA ARG A 129 2.22 6.99 -15.01
C ARG A 129 3.12 6.30 -16.05
N ARG A 130 2.58 5.94 -17.22
CA ARG A 130 3.40 5.45 -18.35
C ARG A 130 4.59 6.40 -18.49
N THR A 131 5.77 5.96 -18.07
CA THR A 131 6.98 6.60 -18.57
C THR A 131 6.95 6.29 -20.05
N THR A 132 6.76 7.31 -20.89
CA THR A 132 7.16 7.21 -22.28
C THR A 132 8.51 6.53 -22.26
N ILE A 133 8.60 5.36 -22.89
CA ILE A 133 9.86 4.64 -23.06
C ILE A 133 10.86 5.71 -23.46
N ALA A 134 11.88 5.94 -22.63
CA ALA A 134 12.91 6.91 -22.93
C ALA A 134 13.32 6.67 -24.39
N GLN A 135 13.16 7.69 -25.24
CA GLN A 135 13.50 7.59 -26.64
C GLN A 135 14.87 6.91 -26.72
N LYS A 136 14.96 5.80 -27.46
CA LYS A 136 16.25 5.12 -27.65
C LYS A 136 17.23 6.19 -28.09
N LEU A 137 18.28 6.41 -27.30
CA LEU A 137 19.33 7.35 -27.63
C LEU A 137 19.77 7.05 -29.07
N PRO A 138 19.69 8.03 -30.00
CA PRO A 138 20.11 7.78 -31.36
C PRO A 138 21.56 7.29 -31.35
N ILE A 139 21.82 6.20 -32.07
CA ILE A 139 23.09 5.45 -32.12
C ILE A 139 24.28 6.33 -32.58
N VAL A 140 24.01 7.58 -32.99
CA VAL A 140 24.94 8.47 -33.69
C VAL A 140 25.89 9.24 -32.76
N PHE A 141 25.78 9.14 -31.43
CA PHE A 141 26.74 9.78 -30.52
C PHE A 141 27.79 8.81 -29.97
N LYS A 142 28.63 8.27 -30.87
CA LYS A 142 30.00 7.85 -30.52
C LYS A 142 30.96 8.95 -30.98
N CYS A 143 31.02 10.08 -30.28
CA CYS A 143 32.16 10.98 -30.45
C CYS A 143 32.38 11.86 -29.22
N LYS A 144 33.58 11.70 -28.65
CA LYS A 144 34.34 12.59 -27.77
C LYS A 144 34.00 12.52 -26.27
N THR A 145 34.94 11.90 -25.57
CA THR A 145 35.26 11.95 -24.13
C THR A 145 34.66 13.15 -23.38
N MET A 146 33.75 12.88 -22.44
CA MET A 146 33.31 13.82 -21.42
C MET A 146 34.15 13.64 -20.14
N PRO A 147 34.66 14.71 -19.52
CA PRO A 147 35.39 14.63 -18.27
C PRO A 147 34.44 14.21 -17.14
N LYS A 148 34.84 13.20 -16.37
CA LYS A 148 34.15 12.77 -15.14
C LYS A 148 34.22 13.89 -14.10
N LYS A 149 33.20 14.74 -14.01
CA LYS A 149 32.95 15.58 -12.84
C LYS A 149 31.66 15.09 -12.17
N GLY A 150 31.76 14.88 -10.86
CA GLY A 150 30.80 14.16 -10.03
C GLY A 150 29.36 14.63 -10.17
N PHE A 151 28.47 13.66 -10.29
CA PHE A 151 27.03 13.86 -10.22
C PHE A 151 26.64 14.06 -8.75
N LEU A 152 26.79 15.30 -8.25
CA LEU A 152 26.13 15.71 -7.02
C LEU A 152 24.63 15.78 -7.31
N LYS A 153 23.89 14.89 -6.67
CA LYS A 153 22.44 14.77 -6.73
C LYS A 153 21.79 16.07 -6.21
N CYS A 154 21.52 17.02 -7.10
CA CYS A 154 20.64 18.14 -6.80
C CYS A 154 19.19 17.65 -6.78
N SER A 155 18.54 17.84 -5.64
CA SER A 155 17.09 17.77 -5.48
C SER A 155 16.44 18.79 -6.40
N ILE A 156 15.70 18.31 -7.40
CA ILE A 156 14.77 19.17 -8.14
C ILE A 156 13.59 19.40 -7.20
N SER A 157 13.63 20.52 -6.49
CA SER A 157 12.46 21.11 -5.85
C SER A 157 11.61 21.72 -6.95
N ASN A 158 10.55 21.06 -7.40
CA ASN A 158 9.50 21.77 -8.11
C ASN A 158 8.70 22.56 -7.06
N ALA A 159 9.03 23.85 -6.93
CA ALA A 159 8.04 24.82 -6.52
C ALA A 159 6.96 24.82 -7.60
N VAL A 160 5.72 24.46 -7.24
CA VAL A 160 4.55 24.72 -8.07
C VAL A 160 3.91 25.97 -7.50
N ASP A 161 4.03 27.03 -8.29
CA ASP A 161 3.32 28.28 -8.21
C ASP A 161 1.81 28.02 -8.32
N GLY A 162 1.06 28.63 -7.39
CA GLY A 162 -0.39 28.59 -7.40
C GLY A 162 -0.94 29.43 -8.54
N SER A 163 -1.46 28.77 -9.57
CA SER A 163 -2.57 29.29 -10.36
C SER A 163 -3.72 28.30 -10.24
N GLU A 164 -4.81 28.78 -9.64
CA GLU A 164 -6.07 28.09 -9.51
C GLU A 164 -6.66 27.86 -10.91
N ASP A 165 -6.91 26.60 -11.27
CA ASP A 165 -7.76 26.24 -12.40
C ASP A 165 -9.13 25.84 -11.85
N ASP A 166 -10.02 26.83 -11.74
CA ASP A 166 -11.47 26.64 -11.53
C ASP A 166 -12.08 25.95 -12.74
N ALA A 167 -11.97 24.63 -12.78
CA ALA A 167 -12.70 23.82 -13.73
C ALA A 167 -14.14 23.60 -13.22
N LEU A 168 -14.98 24.61 -13.49
CA LEU A 168 -16.43 24.53 -13.56
C LEU A 168 -16.82 23.35 -14.47
N TRP A 169 -17.21 22.24 -13.86
CA TRP A 169 -17.95 21.18 -14.56
C TRP A 169 -19.36 21.18 -14.03
N MET A 170 -20.26 21.74 -14.84
CA MET A 170 -21.69 21.49 -14.71
C MET A 170 -21.96 20.02 -14.99
N ASP A 171 -22.57 19.34 -14.03
CA ASP A 171 -23.22 18.04 -14.21
C ASP A 171 -24.49 18.23 -15.04
N PRO A 172 -24.61 17.61 -16.22
CA PRO A 172 -25.89 17.46 -16.90
C PRO A 172 -26.35 16.03 -16.67
N SER A 173 -27.16 15.79 -15.64
CA SER A 173 -28.17 14.73 -15.52
C SER A 173 -28.54 14.53 -14.06
N ASP A 174 -29.64 15.15 -13.62
CA ASP A 174 -30.56 14.60 -12.61
C ASP A 174 -31.80 15.51 -12.58
N ASP A 175 -32.59 15.47 -13.66
CA ASP A 175 -34.02 15.81 -13.64
C ASP A 175 -34.73 14.51 -14.01
N GLU A 176 -35.35 13.84 -13.03
CA GLU A 176 -36.54 12.99 -13.15
C GLU A 176 -36.89 12.45 -11.75
N SER A 177 -37.50 13.31 -10.92
CA SER A 177 -38.39 12.86 -9.85
C SER A 177 -39.63 13.74 -9.85
N ALA A 178 -40.63 13.34 -10.64
CA ALA A 178 -41.96 13.91 -10.63
C ALA A 178 -42.67 13.56 -9.31
N ASP A 179 -42.72 14.52 -8.40
CA ASP A 179 -43.70 14.58 -7.32
C ASP A 179 -45.03 15.08 -7.93
N CYS A 180 -45.93 14.16 -8.25
CA CYS A 180 -47.31 14.49 -8.56
C CYS A 180 -48.18 14.25 -7.32
N GLU A 181 -48.29 15.28 -6.48
CA GLU A 181 -49.40 15.40 -5.52
C GLU A 181 -50.71 15.51 -6.32
N LEU A 182 -51.62 14.58 -6.09
CA LEU A 182 -52.97 14.61 -6.65
C LEU A 182 -53.85 15.57 -5.82
N PRO A 183 -54.49 16.59 -6.42
CA PRO A 183 -55.51 17.36 -5.72
C PRO A 183 -56.78 16.51 -5.57
N VAL A 184 -57.24 16.39 -4.32
CA VAL A 184 -58.57 15.90 -3.97
C VAL A 184 -59.57 16.99 -4.36
N CYS A 185 -60.49 16.68 -5.27
CA CYS A 185 -61.65 17.52 -5.55
C CYS A 185 -62.87 16.88 -4.87
N GLU A 186 -63.51 17.65 -4.00
CA GLU A 186 -64.75 17.34 -3.27
C GLU A 186 -65.99 17.35 -4.20
N ASP A 187 -66.94 16.46 -3.87
CA ASP A 187 -68.41 16.49 -3.89
C ASP A 187 -69.25 17.02 -5.09
N ASP A 188 -70.14 16.15 -5.60
CA ASP A 188 -71.62 16.31 -5.58
C ASP A 188 -72.33 14.96 -5.86
#